data_AF-A0AAF0YG26-F1
#
_entry.id   AF-A0AAF0YG26-F1
#
_cell.length_a   1.000
_cell.length_b   1.000
_cell.length_c   1.000
_cell.angle_alpha   90.00
_cell.angle_beta   90.00
_cell.angle_gamma   90.00
#
_symmetry.space_group_name_H-M   'P 1'
#
loop_
_entity.id
_entity.type
_entity.pdbx_description
1 polymer ?
#
loop_
_entity_poly.entity_id
_entity_poly.type
_entity_poly.pdbx_seq_one_letter_code
_entity_poly.pdbx_strand_id
1 'polypeptide(L)'
;MSKAISFTYSLDPPASVPAASATHNGVPVPTSGGESFPITPAQSSRSATHAFYTDASAQLLAVQARVNEVLTAWKDAIGDAEKHKEATGKVAYGQGKAQRLMQANKADEAAADDDEEEEDEESDE
;
A
#
# COMPACT_ATOMS: atom_id res chain seq x y z
N MET A 1 -35.89 14.35 11.99
CA MET A 1 -34.83 13.37 12.32
C MET A 1 -33.97 13.19 11.09
N SER A 2 -32.68 13.54 11.14
CA SER A 2 -31.73 13.18 10.10
C SER A 2 -31.51 11.65 10.13
N LYS A 3 -31.36 11.04 8.96
CA LYS A 3 -31.00 9.63 8.81
C LYS A 3 -29.55 9.56 8.37
N ALA A 4 -28.83 8.55 8.81
CA ALA A 4 -27.43 8.34 8.43
C ALA A 4 -27.13 6.84 8.40
N ILE A 5 -26.15 6.46 7.58
CA ILE A 5 -25.54 5.13 7.62
C ILE A 5 -24.27 5.28 8.46
N SER A 6 -24.14 4.49 9.52
CA SER A 6 -22.95 4.51 10.37
C SER A 6 -22.25 3.17 10.30
N PHE A 7 -20.93 3.21 10.24
CA PHE A 7 -20.07 2.05 10.26
C PHE A 7 -19.00 2.24 11.34
N THR A 8 -18.74 1.19 12.10
CA THR A 8 -17.68 1.13 13.11
C THR A 8 -16.89 -0.14 12.91
N TYR A 9 -15.58 -0.07 13.16
CA TYR A 9 -14.70 -1.22 13.07
C TYR A 9 -13.75 -1.31 14.27
N SER A 10 -13.33 -2.54 14.52
CA SER A 10 -12.23 -2.90 15.42
C SER A 10 -11.46 -4.04 14.76
N LEU A 11 -10.17 -3.85 14.58
CA LEU A 11 -9.24 -4.75 13.93
C LEU A 11 -8.22 -5.18 14.99
N ASP A 12 -7.95 -6.47 15.04
CA ASP A 12 -7.05 -7.06 16.01
C ASP A 12 -5.78 -7.56 15.30
N PRO A 13 -4.66 -6.81 15.38
CA PRO A 13 -3.43 -7.19 14.72
C PRO A 13 -2.77 -8.39 15.38
N PRO A 14 -2.01 -9.21 14.62
CA PRO A 14 -1.18 -10.25 15.20
C PRO A 14 -0.26 -9.66 16.28
N ALA A 15 -0.05 -10.36 17.40
CA ALA A 15 0.75 -9.87 18.53
C ALA A 15 2.19 -9.46 18.16
N SER A 16 2.71 -10.02 17.07
CA SER A 16 4.03 -9.69 16.49
C SER A 16 4.09 -8.37 15.73
N VAL A 17 2.94 -7.77 15.37
CA VAL A 17 2.84 -6.45 14.73
C VAL A 17 2.06 -5.53 15.65
N PRO A 18 2.74 -4.70 16.46
CA PRO A 18 2.06 -3.69 17.26
C PRO A 18 1.18 -2.79 16.38
N ALA A 19 -0.01 -2.44 16.87
CA ALA A 19 -0.90 -1.49 16.19
C ALA A 19 -0.20 -0.17 15.82
N ALA A 20 0.74 0.27 16.65
CA ALA A 20 1.52 1.50 16.45
C ALA A 20 2.54 1.40 15.30
N SER A 21 2.93 0.20 14.87
CA SER A 21 3.87 0.03 13.74
C SER A 21 3.18 -0.17 12.40
N ALA A 22 1.87 -0.42 12.39
CA ALA A 22 1.10 -0.54 11.16
C ALA A 22 0.95 0.85 10.51
N THR A 23 1.70 1.09 9.43
CA THR A 23 1.61 2.33 8.65
C THR A 23 1.29 2.03 7.20
N HIS A 24 0.50 2.88 6.55
CA HIS A 24 0.21 2.84 5.12
C HIS A 24 0.62 4.18 4.51
N ASN A 25 1.53 4.17 3.53
CA ASN A 25 2.15 5.38 2.97
C ASN A 25 2.76 6.33 4.03
N GLY A 26 3.34 5.76 5.10
CA GLY A 26 3.93 6.53 6.20
C GLY A 26 2.93 7.11 7.21
N VAL A 27 1.63 6.85 7.05
CA VAL A 27 0.58 7.28 7.99
C VAL A 27 0.15 6.09 8.86
N PRO A 28 0.06 6.23 10.20
CA PRO A 28 -0.44 5.17 11.07
C PRO A 28 -1.86 4.74 10.69
N VAL A 29 -2.09 3.44 10.61
CA VAL A 29 -3.43 2.89 10.34
C VAL A 29 -4.11 2.58 11.68
N PRO A 30 -5.24 3.25 12.01
CA PRO A 30 -5.93 3.01 13.26
C PRO A 30 -6.56 1.61 13.29
N THR A 31 -6.48 0.94 14.44
CA THR A 31 -7.10 -0.38 14.66
C THR A 31 -8.59 -0.31 14.95
N SER A 32 -9.11 0.85 15.33
CA SER A 32 -10.54 1.05 15.50
C SER A 32 -10.95 2.42 15.01
N GLY A 33 -12.21 2.54 14.62
CA GLY A 33 -12.75 3.78 14.09
C GLY A 33 -14.25 3.68 13.85
N GLY A 34 -14.84 4.83 13.55
CA GLY A 34 -16.24 4.92 13.21
C GLY A 34 -16.51 6.17 12.40
N GLU A 35 -17.36 6.02 11.38
CA GLU A 35 -17.76 7.10 10.49
C GLU A 35 -19.28 7.06 10.28
N SER A 36 -19.85 8.23 10.02
CA SER A 36 -21.28 8.40 9.79
C SER A 36 -21.50 9.18 8.50
N PHE A 37 -22.34 8.62 7.64
CA PHE A 37 -22.64 9.09 6.30
C PHE A 37 -24.07 9.62 6.32
N PRO A 38 -24.26 10.95 6.37
CA PRO A 38 -25.58 11.54 6.46
C PRO A 38 -26.37 11.29 5.17
N ILE A 39 -27.65 10.94 5.31
CA ILE A 39 -28.60 10.87 4.21
C ILE A 39 -29.34 12.21 4.19
N THR A 40 -29.07 13.01 3.16
CA THR A 40 -29.66 14.32 2.92
C THR A 40 -30.34 14.32 1.54
N PRO A 41 -31.55 13.75 1.43
CA PRO A 41 -32.22 13.61 0.15
C PRO A 41 -32.48 14.98 -0.49
N ALA A 42 -32.05 15.14 -1.74
CA ALA A 42 -32.41 16.31 -2.53
C ALA A 42 -33.92 16.32 -2.85
N GLN A 43 -34.46 17.50 -3.18
CA GLN A 43 -35.84 17.57 -3.68
C GLN A 43 -35.95 16.78 -5.00
N SER A 44 -36.97 15.92 -5.09
CA SER A 44 -37.24 15.12 -6.28
C SER A 44 -38.65 15.41 -6.79
N SER A 45 -38.78 15.50 -8.12
CA SER A 45 -40.07 15.63 -8.81
C SER A 45 -40.86 14.32 -8.86
N ARG A 46 -40.24 13.17 -8.54
CA ARG A 46 -40.88 11.85 -8.57
C ARG A 46 -41.62 11.54 -7.26
N SER A 47 -40.88 11.46 -6.16
CA SER A 47 -41.42 11.30 -4.81
C SER A 47 -40.32 11.49 -3.77
N ALA A 48 -40.71 11.81 -2.53
CA ALA A 48 -39.79 11.88 -1.39
C ALA A 48 -39.09 10.53 -1.14
N THR A 49 -39.81 9.41 -1.35
CA THR A 49 -39.26 8.06 -1.22
C THR A 49 -38.17 7.79 -2.25
N HIS A 50 -38.39 8.20 -3.51
CA HIS A 50 -37.37 8.07 -4.55
C HIS A 50 -36.12 8.87 -4.21
N ALA A 51 -36.27 10.14 -3.78
CA ALA A 51 -35.14 10.95 -3.34
C ALA A 51 -34.34 10.29 -2.23
N PHE A 52 -35.05 9.74 -1.23
CA PHE A 52 -34.44 9.08 -0.09
C PHE A 52 -33.59 7.88 -0.52
N TYR A 53 -34.14 6.96 -1.32
CA TYR A 53 -33.38 5.78 -1.73
C TYR A 53 -32.26 6.10 -2.72
N THR A 54 -32.42 7.12 -3.58
CA THR A 54 -31.32 7.58 -4.44
C THR A 54 -30.12 8.03 -3.61
N ASP A 55 -30.34 8.88 -2.61
CA ASP A 55 -29.25 9.36 -1.75
C ASP A 55 -28.72 8.25 -0.84
N ALA A 56 -29.60 7.45 -0.22
CA ALA A 56 -29.18 6.33 0.62
C ALA A 56 -28.33 5.30 -0.13
N SER A 57 -28.65 4.99 -1.39
CA SER A 57 -27.84 4.11 -2.23
C SER A 57 -26.46 4.71 -2.52
N ALA A 58 -26.37 6.01 -2.78
CA ALA A 58 -25.07 6.68 -2.97
C ALA A 58 -24.22 6.64 -1.69
N GLN A 59 -24.82 6.92 -0.53
CA GLN A 59 -24.13 6.83 0.76
C GLN A 59 -23.69 5.40 1.09
N LEU A 60 -24.49 4.39 0.73
CA LEU A 60 -24.11 2.99 0.90
C LEU A 60 -22.84 2.63 0.10
N LEU A 61 -22.74 3.12 -1.14
CA LEU A 61 -21.55 2.93 -1.97
C LEU A 61 -20.33 3.66 -1.38
N ALA A 62 -20.52 4.87 -0.83
CA ALA A 62 -19.47 5.59 -0.14
C ALA A 62 -18.96 4.83 1.09
N VAL A 63 -19.87 4.26 1.89
CA VAL A 63 -19.53 3.39 3.03
C VAL A 63 -18.73 2.19 2.55
N GLN A 64 -19.16 1.51 1.48
CA GLN A 64 -18.45 0.36 0.93
C GLN A 64 -17.02 0.72 0.48
N ALA A 65 -16.86 1.82 -0.24
CA ALA A 65 -15.55 2.31 -0.65
C ALA A 65 -14.67 2.59 0.57
N ARG A 66 -15.22 3.24 1.59
CA ARG A 66 -14.49 3.56 2.82
C ARG A 66 -14.04 2.32 3.59
N VAL A 67 -14.91 1.32 3.71
CA VAL A 67 -14.57 0.04 4.34
C VAL A 67 -13.43 -0.63 3.57
N ASN A 68 -13.51 -0.66 2.24
CA ASN A 68 -12.47 -1.24 1.41
C ASN A 68 -11.13 -0.51 1.59
N GLU A 69 -11.12 0.83 1.62
CA GLU A 69 -9.91 1.62 1.89
C GLU A 69 -9.28 1.26 3.24
N VAL A 70 -10.08 1.20 4.32
CA VAL A 70 -9.61 0.86 5.66
C VAL A 70 -8.98 -0.54 5.66
N LEU A 71 -9.67 -1.53 5.08
CA LEU A 71 -9.19 -2.90 5.05
C LEU A 71 -7.93 -3.06 4.17
N THR A 72 -7.85 -2.35 3.04
CA THR A 72 -6.67 -2.35 2.17
C THR A 72 -5.48 -1.71 2.88
N ALA A 73 -5.66 -0.53 3.47
CA ALA A 73 -4.59 0.13 4.21
C ALA A 73 -4.06 -0.75 5.35
N TRP A 74 -4.96 -1.44 6.06
CA TRP A 74 -4.59 -2.33 7.14
C TRP A 74 -3.89 -3.61 6.65
N LYS A 75 -4.40 -4.22 5.58
CA LYS A 75 -3.75 -5.36 4.92
C LYS A 75 -2.33 -5.02 4.50
N ASP A 76 -2.14 -3.88 3.85
CA ASP A 76 -0.83 -3.45 3.37
C ASP A 76 0.11 -3.15 4.53
N ALA A 77 -0.37 -2.45 5.57
CA ALA A 77 0.41 -2.11 6.75
C ALA A 77 0.88 -3.34 7.54
N ILE A 78 0.02 -4.35 7.70
CA ILE A 78 0.40 -5.62 8.32
C ILE A 78 1.33 -6.41 7.41
N GLY A 79 1.05 -6.49 6.11
CA GLY A 79 1.91 -7.15 5.13
C GLY A 79 3.33 -6.59 5.13
N ASP A 80 3.48 -5.27 5.15
CA ASP A 80 4.78 -4.60 5.24
C ASP A 80 5.48 -4.88 6.58
N ALA A 81 4.74 -4.89 7.68
CA ALA A 81 5.29 -5.19 9.00
C ALA A 81 5.73 -6.67 9.13
N GLU A 82 5.01 -7.60 8.50
CA GLU A 82 5.31 -9.04 8.53
C GLU A 82 6.24 -9.50 7.41
N LYS A 83 6.62 -8.60 6.49
CA LYS A 83 7.46 -8.90 5.32
C LYS A 83 8.75 -9.66 5.64
N HIS A 84 9.32 -9.44 6.83
CA HIS A 84 10.52 -10.13 7.29
C HIS A 84 10.31 -11.62 7.65
N LYS A 85 9.05 -12.03 7.91
CA LYS A 85 8.67 -13.43 8.18
C LYS A 85 8.43 -14.22 6.90
N GLU A 86 8.07 -13.54 5.81
CA GLU A 86 8.08 -14.11 4.48
C GLU A 86 9.54 -14.29 4.05
N ALA A 87 10.16 -15.36 4.55
CA ALA A 87 11.49 -15.81 4.17
C ALA A 87 11.52 -15.98 2.65
N THR A 88 11.88 -14.91 1.95
CA THR A 88 12.04 -14.91 0.50
C THR A 88 13.36 -15.64 0.24
N GLY A 89 13.31 -16.96 0.20
CA GLY A 89 14.43 -17.75 -0.27
C GLY A 89 14.88 -17.19 -1.61
N LYS A 90 16.06 -16.56 -1.64
CA LYS A 90 16.88 -16.25 -2.83
C LYS A 90 16.18 -15.57 -4.03
N VAL A 91 15.08 -14.85 -3.85
CA VAL A 91 14.51 -14.03 -4.94
C VAL A 91 14.35 -12.59 -4.46
N ALA A 92 15.36 -11.78 -4.77
CA ALA A 92 15.40 -10.36 -4.47
C ALA A 92 14.24 -9.61 -5.18
N TYR A 93 13.10 -9.48 -4.50
CA TYR A 93 12.00 -8.63 -4.96
C TYR A 93 12.15 -7.24 -4.30
N GLY A 94 12.58 -6.27 -5.10
CA GLY A 94 12.86 -4.89 -4.64
C GLY A 94 13.91 -4.16 -5.47
N GLN A 95 14.77 -4.89 -6.19
CA GLN A 95 15.63 -4.31 -7.22
C GLN A 95 14.78 -4.12 -8.49
N GLY A 96 14.23 -2.93 -8.66
CA GLY A 96 13.56 -2.54 -9.91
C GLY A 96 14.47 -2.80 -11.10
N LYS A 97 13.90 -3.02 -12.30
CA LYS A 97 14.65 -3.36 -13.52
C LYS A 97 15.85 -2.41 -13.75
N ALA A 98 15.67 -1.13 -13.42
CA ALA A 98 16.71 -0.11 -13.49
C ALA A 98 17.91 -0.38 -12.56
N GLN A 99 17.67 -0.85 -11.35
CA GLN A 99 18.72 -1.08 -10.35
C GLN A 99 19.55 -2.33 -10.69
N ARG A 100 18.91 -3.37 -11.27
CA ARG A 100 19.62 -4.53 -11.82
C ARG A 100 20.48 -4.18 -13.03
N LEU A 101 19.99 -3.30 -13.91
CA LEU A 101 20.76 -2.80 -15.06
C LEU A 101 21.93 -1.93 -14.63
N MET A 102 21.77 -1.04 -13.64
CA MET A 102 22.88 -0.25 -13.10
C MET A 102 23.94 -1.13 -12.44
N GLN A 103 23.54 -2.19 -11.75
CA GLN A 103 24.48 -3.08 -11.09
C GLN A 103 25.22 -3.99 -12.08
N ALA A 104 24.57 -4.37 -13.19
CA ALA A 104 25.22 -5.07 -14.30
C ALA A 104 26.24 -4.15 -15.01
N ASN A 105 25.84 -2.91 -15.35
CA ASN A 105 26.75 -1.97 -16.01
C ASN A 105 27.94 -1.58 -15.12
N LYS A 106 27.73 -1.47 -13.80
CA LYS A 106 28.80 -1.18 -12.85
C LYS A 106 29.76 -2.36 -12.66
N ALA A 107 29.29 -3.60 -12.87
CA ALA A 107 30.15 -4.78 -12.87
C ALA A 107 30.93 -4.91 -14.19
N ASP A 108 30.32 -4.55 -15.32
CA ASP A 108 31.00 -4.52 -16.62
C ASP A 108 32.04 -3.39 -16.71
N GLU A 109 31.79 -2.20 -16.13
CA GLU A 109 32.80 -1.13 -16.02
C GLU A 109 33.97 -1.53 -15.12
N ALA A 110 33.71 -2.22 -13.99
CA ALA A 110 34.77 -2.67 -13.09
C ALA A 110 35.60 -3.83 -13.66
N ALA A 111 35.04 -4.63 -14.57
CA ALA A 111 35.77 -5.67 -15.28
C ALA A 111 36.57 -5.13 -16.47
N ALA A 112 36.15 -4.00 -17.05
CA ALA A 112 36.89 -3.33 -18.13
C ALA A 112 38.07 -2.49 -17.63
N ASP A 113 38.02 -2.01 -16.38
CA ASP A 113 39.09 -1.20 -15.75
C ASP A 113 40.22 -2.07 -15.12
N ASP A 114 40.00 -3.38 -14.98
CA ASP A 114 40.97 -4.34 -14.40
C ASP A 114 41.75 -5.12 -15.48
N ASP A 115 41.43 -4.92 -16.77
CA ASP A 115 42.05 -5.61 -17.92
C ASP A 115 43.00 -4.71 -18.73
N GLU A 116 43.25 -3.46 -18.29
CA GLU A 116 44.18 -2.51 -18.94
C GLU A 116 45.52 -2.30 -18.20
N GLU A 117 45.81 -2.98 -17.08
CA GLU A 117 47.07 -2.78 -16.31
C GLU A 117 48.14 -3.89 -16.41
N GLU A 118 47.98 -4.94 -17.24
CA GLU A 118 48.98 -6.03 -17.35
C GLU A 118 49.53 -6.31 -18.76
N GLU A 119 49.99 -5.33 -19.54
CA GLU A 119 50.97 -5.60 -20.62
C GLU A 119 51.90 -4.39 -20.85
N ASP A 120 53.08 -4.39 -20.23
CA ASP A 120 54.36 -3.97 -20.86
C ASP A 120 55.50 -3.79 -19.83
N GLU A 121 56.19 -4.87 -19.44
CA GLU A 121 57.64 -4.83 -19.10
C GLU A 121 58.25 -6.23 -19.27
N GLU A 122 58.83 -6.53 -20.44
CA GLU A 122 60.13 -7.21 -20.59
C GLU A 122 60.37 -7.62 -22.06
N SER A 123 61.23 -6.90 -22.78
CA SER A 123 61.98 -7.43 -23.93
C SER A 123 63.16 -6.50 -24.25
N ASP A 124 64.34 -6.80 -23.72
CA ASP A 124 65.61 -6.35 -24.33
C ASP A 124 66.69 -7.43 -24.09
N GLU A 125 66.93 -8.24 -25.13
CA GLU A 125 68.18 -8.97 -25.39
C GLU A 125 68.50 -8.94 -26.90
#